data_AF-X1HMN8-F1
#
_entry.id   AF-X1HMN8-F1
#
_cell.length_a   1.000
_cell.length_b   1.000
_cell.length_c   1.000
_cell.angle_alpha   90.00
_cell.angle_beta   90.00
_cell.angle_gamma   90.00
#
_symmetry.space_group_name_H-M   'P 1'
#
loop_
_entity.id
_entity.type
_entity.pdbx_description
1 polymer ?
#
loop_
_entity_poly.entity_id
_entity_poly.type
_entity_poly.pdbx_seq_one_letter_code
_entity_poly.pdbx_strand_id
1 'polypeptide(L)'
;MKLKIDFSRQGNFILAVLLIHFVFFGYISNVYEKTIGNRVLFLYQVLFNPISILSLFILIAIVFILGFREQFFEYGIKNSIWLIPVIVIESWIWYMFINSFQADLLELFGTLLLTYFVSFEAYLTIFILLGINILSAILGTFAKRKYKEYLAKIKEVEL
;
A
#
# COMPACT_ATOMS: atom_id res chain seq x y z
N MET A 1 1.15 -32.93 -0.53
CA MET A 1 1.62 -31.72 0.17
C MET A 1 0.39 -30.99 0.72
N LYS A 2 0.16 -31.01 2.05
CA LYS A 2 -1.02 -30.35 2.64
C LYS A 2 -0.74 -28.85 2.75
N LEU A 3 -1.44 -28.04 1.95
CA LEU A 3 -1.46 -26.58 2.08
C LEU A 3 -2.08 -26.22 3.43
N LYS A 4 -1.25 -25.96 4.43
CA LYS A 4 -1.68 -25.42 5.72
C LYS A 4 -1.91 -23.91 5.53
N ILE A 5 -3.14 -23.54 5.21
CA ILE A 5 -3.56 -22.14 5.10
C ILE A 5 -3.53 -21.53 6.51
N ASP A 6 -2.63 -20.58 6.72
CA ASP A 6 -2.53 -19.85 7.98
C ASP A 6 -3.46 -18.63 7.93
N PHE A 7 -4.70 -18.84 8.36
CA PHE A 7 -5.78 -17.85 8.34
C PHE A 7 -5.43 -16.55 9.07
N SER A 8 -4.63 -16.62 10.14
CA SER A 8 -4.21 -15.44 10.91
C SER A 8 -3.36 -14.49 10.06
N ARG A 9 -2.49 -15.05 9.23
CA ARG A 9 -1.58 -14.29 8.35
C ARG A 9 -2.31 -13.67 7.16
N GLN A 10 -3.21 -14.43 6.55
CA GLN A 10 -4.05 -13.91 5.47
C GLN A 10 -4.94 -12.76 5.96
N GLY A 11 -5.47 -12.85 7.19
CA GLY A 11 -6.26 -11.78 7.80
C GLY A 11 -5.49 -10.45 7.95
N ASN A 12 -4.20 -10.50 8.30
CA ASN A 12 -3.39 -9.29 8.42
C ASN A 12 -3.14 -8.61 7.06
N PHE A 13 -2.85 -9.41 6.02
CA PHE A 13 -2.70 -8.89 4.66
C PHE A 13 -4.03 -8.34 4.11
N ILE A 14 -5.14 -9.08 4.28
CA ILE A 14 -6.47 -8.62 3.87
C ILE A 14 -6.82 -7.29 4.57
N LEU A 15 -6.54 -7.16 5.87
CA LEU A 15 -6.76 -5.89 6.56
C LEU A 15 -5.95 -4.76 5.92
N ALA A 16 -4.68 -4.98 5.59
CA ALA A 16 -3.87 -3.96 4.92
C ALA A 16 -4.47 -3.58 3.57
N VAL A 17 -4.94 -4.55 2.77
CA VAL A 17 -5.66 -4.29 1.51
C VAL A 17 -6.90 -3.43 1.75
N LEU A 18 -7.73 -3.76 2.75
CA LEU A 18 -8.91 -2.97 3.09
C LEU A 18 -8.55 -1.55 3.55
N LEU A 19 -7.46 -1.38 4.30
CA LEU A 19 -6.98 -0.06 4.70
C LEU A 19 -6.46 0.74 3.50
N ILE A 20 -5.76 0.11 2.55
CA ILE A 20 -5.38 0.77 1.30
C ILE A 20 -6.63 1.25 0.56
N HIS A 21 -7.64 0.39 0.41
CA HIS A 21 -8.86 0.72 -0.30
C HIS A 21 -9.65 1.86 0.37
N PHE A 22 -10.00 1.69 1.64
CA PHE A 22 -10.92 2.61 2.33
C PHE A 22 -10.23 3.83 2.92
N VAL A 23 -9.00 3.70 3.42
CA VAL A 23 -8.32 4.79 4.12
C VAL A 23 -7.40 5.54 3.18
N PHE A 24 -6.50 4.86 2.48
CA PHE A 24 -5.54 5.52 1.59
C PHE A 24 -6.24 6.10 0.35
N PHE A 25 -6.95 5.28 -0.43
CA PHE A 25 -7.69 5.79 -1.58
C PHE A 25 -8.91 6.63 -1.17
N GLY A 26 -9.58 6.30 -0.06
CA GLY A 26 -10.65 7.16 0.48
C GLY A 26 -10.16 8.58 0.81
N TYR A 27 -8.97 8.72 1.40
CA TYR A 27 -8.35 10.03 1.63
C TYR A 27 -8.04 10.74 0.32
N ILE A 28 -7.40 10.06 -0.64
CA ILE A 28 -7.06 10.64 -1.95
C ILE A 28 -8.32 11.15 -2.67
N SER A 29 -9.37 10.33 -2.69
CA SER A 29 -10.66 10.67 -3.27
C SER A 29 -11.32 11.86 -2.58
N ASN A 30 -11.19 12.00 -1.25
CA ASN A 30 -11.71 13.15 -0.53
C ASN A 30 -10.93 14.44 -0.81
N VAL A 31 -9.62 14.36 -1.01
CA VAL A 31 -8.78 15.55 -1.26
C VAL A 31 -8.96 16.09 -2.68
N TYR A 32 -9.02 15.21 -3.67
CA TYR A 32 -9.03 15.62 -5.07
C TYR A 32 -10.40 15.53 -5.73
N GLU A 33 -11.36 14.82 -5.12
CA GLU A 33 -12.66 14.52 -5.73
C GLU A 33 -12.48 13.99 -7.16
N LYS A 34 -13.05 14.66 -8.16
CA LYS A 34 -12.91 14.29 -9.59
C LYS A 34 -11.71 14.95 -10.29
N THR A 35 -11.00 15.84 -9.62
CA THR A 35 -9.95 16.67 -10.25
C THR A 35 -8.59 15.99 -10.36
N ILE A 36 -8.41 14.82 -9.72
CA ILE A 36 -7.14 14.08 -9.74
C ILE A 36 -6.72 13.66 -11.16
N GLY A 37 -7.70 13.40 -12.04
CA GLY A 37 -7.48 12.97 -13.42
C GLY A 37 -6.47 11.81 -13.52
N ASN A 38 -5.53 11.92 -14.46
CA ASN A 38 -4.54 10.88 -14.72
C ASN A 38 -3.51 10.71 -13.61
N ARG A 39 -3.41 11.65 -12.65
CA ARG A 39 -2.41 11.57 -11.57
C ARG A 39 -2.64 10.39 -10.63
N VAL A 40 -3.88 9.88 -10.57
CA VAL A 40 -4.19 8.68 -9.77
C VAL A 40 -3.46 7.44 -10.30
N LEU A 41 -3.15 7.37 -11.60
CA LEU A 41 -2.33 6.31 -12.18
C LEU A 41 -0.87 6.42 -11.72
N PHE A 42 -0.38 7.64 -11.55
CA PHE A 42 1.01 7.94 -11.19
C PHE A 42 1.12 8.37 -9.74
N LEU A 43 0.89 7.43 -8.81
CA LEU A 43 0.78 7.71 -7.38
C LEU A 43 1.97 8.45 -6.78
N TYR A 44 3.17 8.40 -7.36
CA TYR A 44 4.29 9.23 -6.88
C TYR A 44 3.95 10.72 -6.89
N GLN A 45 3.18 11.19 -7.89
CA GLN A 45 2.75 12.58 -8.00
C GLN A 45 1.79 12.95 -6.88
N VAL A 46 0.95 12.01 -6.44
CA VAL A 46 0.00 12.18 -5.34
C VAL A 46 0.72 12.14 -3.99
N LEU A 47 1.63 11.18 -3.81
CA LEU A 47 2.37 10.99 -2.57
C LEU A 47 3.25 12.19 -2.21
N PHE A 48 3.83 12.86 -3.21
CA PHE A 48 4.71 14.02 -3.00
C PHE A 48 4.05 15.36 -3.31
N ASN A 49 2.75 15.40 -3.55
CA ASN A 49 2.04 16.67 -3.68
C ASN A 49 1.81 17.29 -2.28
N PRO A 50 2.13 18.58 -2.05
CA PRO A 50 1.92 19.23 -0.76
C PRO A 50 0.47 19.14 -0.24
N ILE A 51 -0.52 19.16 -1.14
CA ILE A 51 -1.95 19.11 -0.81
C ILE A 51 -2.33 17.73 -0.26
N SER A 52 -1.71 16.66 -0.77
CA SER A 52 -2.00 15.27 -0.39
C SER A 52 -0.84 14.58 0.30
N ILE A 53 0.11 15.32 0.87
CA ILE A 53 1.29 14.76 1.54
C ILE A 53 0.91 13.82 2.70
N LEU A 54 -0.26 14.02 3.30
CA LEU A 54 -0.79 13.11 4.33
C LEU A 54 -1.03 11.69 3.78
N SER A 55 -1.30 11.52 2.48
CA SER A 55 -1.43 10.20 1.85
C SER A 55 -0.16 9.37 1.98
N LEU A 56 1.02 9.99 1.92
CA LEU A 56 2.31 9.33 2.16
C LEU A 56 2.39 8.78 3.58
N PHE A 57 2.02 9.60 4.57
CA PHE A 57 2.02 9.17 5.98
C PHE A 57 0.98 8.07 6.25
N ILE A 58 -0.20 8.14 5.61
CA ILE A 58 -1.22 7.10 5.68
C ILE A 58 -0.68 5.79 5.12
N LEU A 59 -0.04 5.82 3.94
CA LEU A 59 0.56 4.62 3.33
C LEU A 59 1.65 4.02 4.24
N ILE A 60 2.54 4.87 4.76
CA ILE A 60 3.58 4.46 5.72
C ILE A 60 2.93 3.81 6.94
N ALA A 61 1.88 4.41 7.52
CA ALA A 61 1.20 3.87 8.70
C ALA A 61 0.56 2.50 8.44
N ILE A 62 -0.12 2.32 7.30
CA ILE A 62 -0.75 1.05 6.92
C ILE A 62 0.31 -0.05 6.80
N VAL A 63 1.39 0.21 6.07
CA VAL A 63 2.46 -0.78 5.87
C VAL A 63 3.26 -1.02 7.16
N PHE A 64 3.43 0.00 7.99
CA PHE A 64 4.02 -0.13 9.31
C PHE A 64 3.19 -1.07 10.19
N ILE A 65 1.86 -0.89 10.24
CA ILE A 65 0.96 -1.76 11.01
C ILE A 65 1.02 -3.20 10.47
N LEU A 66 1.02 -3.37 9.14
CA LEU A 66 1.19 -4.68 8.50
C LEU A 66 2.48 -5.36 9.00
N GLY A 67 3.61 -4.67 8.93
CA GLY A 67 4.91 -5.17 9.41
C GLY A 67 4.95 -5.44 10.92
N PHE A 68 4.37 -4.54 11.72
CA PHE A 68 4.33 -4.68 13.18
C PHE A 68 3.49 -5.88 13.63
N ARG A 69 2.42 -6.22 12.89
CA ARG A 69 1.56 -7.36 13.23
C ARG A 69 2.12 -8.71 12.80
N GLU A 70 3.03 -8.75 11.84
CA GLU A 70 3.69 -10.00 11.40
C GLU A 70 4.60 -10.62 12.46
N GLN A 71 4.64 -11.96 12.51
CA GLN A 71 5.46 -12.68 13.50
C GLN A 71 6.93 -12.78 13.09
N PHE A 72 7.22 -12.88 11.79
CA PHE A 72 8.58 -12.97 11.25
C PHE A 72 8.88 -11.79 10.33
N PHE A 73 10.12 -11.33 10.39
CA PHE A 73 10.63 -10.18 9.63
C PHE A 73 10.45 -10.35 8.12
N GLU A 74 10.88 -11.49 7.59
CA GLU A 74 10.83 -11.81 6.15
C GLU A 74 9.40 -11.79 5.59
N TYR A 75 8.42 -12.23 6.38
CA TYR A 75 7.02 -12.22 5.95
C TYR A 75 6.42 -10.81 5.93
N GLY A 76 6.81 -9.93 6.86
CA GLY A 76 6.45 -8.52 6.81
C GLY A 76 6.91 -7.85 5.51
N ILE A 77 8.18 -8.09 5.14
CA ILE A 77 8.73 -7.57 3.89
C ILE A 77 8.03 -8.19 2.68
N LYS A 78 7.87 -9.52 2.64
CA LYS A 78 7.19 -10.21 1.53
C LYS A 78 5.77 -9.69 1.32
N ASN A 79 5.00 -9.53 2.39
CA ASN A 79 3.63 -9.00 2.32
C ASN A 79 3.62 -7.53 1.86
N SER A 80 4.59 -6.71 2.28
CA SER A 80 4.71 -5.33 1.82
C SER A 80 4.99 -5.21 0.31
N ILE A 81 5.75 -6.16 -0.26
CA ILE A 81 6.01 -6.24 -1.69
C ILE A 81 4.74 -6.68 -2.44
N TRP A 82 4.02 -7.68 -1.92
CA TRP A 82 2.75 -8.12 -2.48
C TRP A 82 1.65 -7.06 -2.41
N LEU A 83 1.76 -6.08 -1.52
CA LEU A 83 0.81 -4.97 -1.45
C LEU A 83 0.98 -3.98 -2.61
N ILE A 84 2.17 -3.88 -3.22
CA ILE A 84 2.44 -2.97 -4.35
C ILE A 84 1.54 -3.25 -5.56
N PRO A 85 1.47 -4.47 -6.12
CA PRO A 85 0.57 -4.73 -7.24
C PRO A 85 -0.90 -4.49 -6.86
N VAL A 86 -1.28 -4.70 -5.59
CA VAL A 86 -2.65 -4.37 -5.13
C VAL A 86 -2.89 -2.86 -5.18
N ILE A 87 -1.97 -2.05 -4.66
CA ILE A 87 -2.07 -0.58 -4.71
C ILE A 87 -2.14 -0.08 -6.16
N VAL A 88 -1.34 -0.64 -7.06
CA VAL A 88 -1.35 -0.29 -8.50
C VAL A 88 -2.68 -0.67 -9.15
N ILE A 89 -3.17 -1.89 -8.92
CA ILE A 89 -4.46 -2.33 -9.47
C ILE A 89 -5.60 -1.47 -8.95
N GLU A 90 -5.61 -1.12 -7.67
CA GLU A 90 -6.60 -0.21 -7.11
C GLU A 90 -6.52 1.18 -7.72
N SER A 91 -5.32 1.69 -8.00
CA SER A 91 -5.16 2.99 -8.66
C SER A 91 -5.76 3.00 -10.07
N TRP A 92 -5.63 1.89 -10.80
CA TRP A 92 -6.27 1.70 -12.10
C TRP A 92 -7.78 1.60 -11.98
N ILE A 93 -8.30 0.88 -10.97
CA ILE A 93 -9.73 0.79 -10.70
C ILE A 93 -10.31 2.19 -10.42
N TRP A 94 -9.64 2.98 -9.59
CA TRP A 94 -10.06 4.36 -9.31
C TRP A 94 -10.00 5.26 -10.53
N TYR A 95 -8.94 5.16 -11.34
CA TYR A 95 -8.87 5.86 -12.63
C TYR A 95 -10.06 5.53 -13.52
N MET A 96 -10.43 4.24 -13.60
CA MET A 96 -11.59 3.81 -14.35
C MET A 96 -12.85 4.44 -13.80
N PHE A 97 -13.09 4.45 -12.49
CA PHE A 97 -14.28 5.10 -11.91
C PHE A 97 -14.37 6.60 -12.19
N ILE A 98 -13.24 7.30 -12.24
CA ILE A 98 -13.20 8.74 -12.53
C ILE A 98 -13.54 9.02 -14.00
N ASN A 99 -13.05 8.18 -14.93
CA ASN A 99 -13.16 8.42 -16.38
C ASN A 99 -14.23 7.58 -17.10
N SER A 100 -14.81 6.56 -16.45
CA SER A 100 -15.77 5.62 -17.05
C SER A 100 -17.08 6.25 -17.49
N PHE A 101 -17.40 7.45 -17.01
CA PHE A 101 -18.60 8.16 -17.44
C PHE A 101 -18.49 8.78 -18.85
N GLN A 102 -17.31 8.72 -19.50
CA GLN A 102 -17.06 9.41 -20.77
C GLN A 102 -16.66 8.49 -21.93
N ALA A 103 -16.19 7.26 -21.68
CA ALA A 103 -15.63 6.38 -22.71
C ALA A 103 -16.04 4.90 -22.52
N ASP A 104 -15.95 4.12 -23.60
CA ASP A 104 -16.21 2.68 -23.57
C ASP A 104 -15.12 1.95 -22.77
N LEU A 105 -15.51 0.99 -21.92
CA LEU A 105 -14.63 0.34 -20.94
C LEU A 105 -13.46 -0.39 -21.59
N LEU A 106 -13.67 -0.96 -22.78
CA LEU A 106 -12.65 -1.73 -23.50
C LEU A 106 -11.52 -0.83 -24.04
N GLU A 107 -11.88 0.35 -24.58
CA GLU A 107 -10.93 1.33 -25.08
C GLU A 107 -10.14 1.98 -23.93
N LEU A 108 -10.82 2.26 -22.80
CA LEU A 108 -10.20 2.77 -21.60
C LEU A 108 -9.16 1.80 -21.02
N PHE A 109 -9.45 0.50 -21.02
CA PHE A 109 -8.51 -0.52 -20.53
C PHE A 109 -7.29 -0.67 -21.45
N GLY A 110 -7.49 -0.64 -22.77
CA GLY A 110 -6.40 -0.70 -23.75
C GLY A 110 -5.47 0.52 -23.67
N THR A 111 -6.04 1.72 -23.58
CA THR A 111 -5.28 2.97 -23.43
C THR A 111 -4.55 3.02 -22.09
N LEU A 112 -5.19 2.61 -20.99
CA LEU A 112 -4.56 2.56 -19.67
C LEU A 112 -3.32 1.66 -19.66
N LEU A 113 -3.41 0.45 -20.20
CA LEU A 113 -2.27 -0.46 -20.25
C LEU A 113 -1.12 0.12 -21.08
N LEU A 114 -1.42 0.63 -22.27
CA LEU A 114 -0.40 1.24 -23.13
C LEU A 114 0.26 2.44 -22.46
N THR A 115 -0.53 3.37 -21.91
CA THR A 115 -0.01 4.56 -21.23
C THR A 115 0.83 4.17 -20.02
N TYR A 116 0.36 3.25 -19.19
CA TYR A 116 1.07 2.85 -17.98
C TYR A 116 2.40 2.16 -18.31
N PHE A 117 2.43 1.16 -19.18
CA PHE A 117 3.66 0.40 -19.47
C PHE A 117 4.69 1.17 -20.32
N VAL A 118 4.26 2.15 -21.10
CA VAL A 118 5.18 3.00 -21.90
C VAL A 118 5.73 4.17 -21.08
N SER A 119 4.97 4.67 -20.11
CA SER A 119 5.37 5.85 -19.31
C SER A 119 6.52 5.55 -18.35
N PHE A 120 7.50 6.45 -18.29
CA PHE A 120 8.56 6.40 -17.27
C PHE A 120 8.00 6.61 -15.86
N GLU A 121 6.93 7.41 -15.78
CA GLU A 121 6.18 7.78 -14.58
C GLU A 121 5.60 6.56 -13.84
N ALA A 122 5.15 5.53 -14.58
CA ALA A 122 4.68 4.29 -13.98
C ALA A 122 5.81 3.52 -13.30
N TYR A 123 6.97 3.40 -13.95
CA TYR A 123 8.14 2.74 -13.35
C TYR A 123 8.63 3.48 -12.12
N LEU A 124 8.64 4.82 -12.18
CA LEU A 124 8.96 5.66 -11.03
C LEU A 124 7.97 5.45 -9.87
N THR A 125 6.67 5.33 -10.18
CA THR A 125 5.64 5.02 -9.18
C THR A 125 5.92 3.70 -8.48
N ILE A 126 6.19 2.64 -9.25
CA ILE A 126 6.50 1.31 -8.69
C ILE A 126 7.74 1.37 -7.80
N PHE A 127 8.79 2.06 -8.25
CA PHE A 127 10.04 2.19 -7.50
C PHE A 127 9.85 2.95 -6.17
N ILE A 128 9.10 4.05 -6.20
CA ILE A 128 8.76 4.82 -4.99
C ILE A 128 7.92 3.99 -4.02
N LEU A 129 6.88 3.30 -4.51
CA LEU A 129 6.05 2.42 -3.69
C LEU A 129 6.87 1.29 -3.07
N LEU A 130 7.79 0.70 -3.84
CA LEU A 130 8.71 -0.33 -3.34
C LEU A 130 9.56 0.21 -2.18
N GLY A 131 10.17 1.39 -2.35
CA GLY A 131 10.97 2.03 -1.32
C GLY A 131 10.18 2.31 -0.05
N ILE A 132 9.03 2.99 -0.17
CA ILE A 132 8.17 3.35 0.96
C ILE A 132 7.67 2.10 1.68
N ASN A 133 7.19 1.10 0.96
CA ASN A 133 6.61 -0.10 1.56
C ASN A 133 7.67 -0.92 2.31
N ILE A 134 8.83 -1.15 1.70
CA ILE A 134 9.90 -1.92 2.34
C ILE A 134 10.41 -1.20 3.58
N LEU A 135 10.72 0.10 3.49
CA LEU A 135 11.20 0.87 4.63
C LEU A 135 10.19 0.87 5.78
N SER A 136 8.90 1.08 5.47
CA SER A 136 7.83 1.08 6.48
C SER A 136 7.66 -0.29 7.14
N ALA A 137 7.73 -1.37 6.36
CA ALA A 137 7.64 -2.74 6.88
C ALA A 137 8.84 -3.10 7.77
N ILE A 138 10.05 -2.67 7.39
CA ILE A 138 11.27 -2.84 8.21
C ILE A 138 11.11 -2.09 9.54
N LEU A 139 10.63 -0.84 9.50
CA LEU A 139 10.40 -0.05 10.72
C LEU A 139 9.35 -0.72 11.63
N GLY A 140 8.23 -1.19 11.07
CA GLY A 140 7.18 -1.87 11.83
C GLY A 140 7.66 -3.15 12.50
N THR A 141 8.37 -3.99 11.76
CA THR A 141 8.92 -5.25 12.30
C THR A 141 10.03 -5.01 13.33
N PHE A 142 10.89 -4.01 13.12
CA PHE A 142 11.92 -3.61 14.08
C PHE A 142 11.31 -3.07 15.39
N ALA A 143 10.30 -2.20 15.28
CA ALA A 143 9.57 -1.68 16.44
C ALA A 143 8.95 -2.80 17.28
N LYS A 144 8.34 -3.82 16.63
CA LYS A 144 7.80 -4.99 17.31
C LYS A 144 8.88 -5.77 18.07
N ARG A 145 10.04 -5.98 17.44
CA ARG A 145 11.16 -6.69 18.06
C ARG A 145 11.62 -5.97 19.32
N LYS A 146 11.83 -4.65 19.25
CA LYS A 146 12.21 -3.84 20.42
C LYS A 146 11.16 -3.86 21.52
N TYR A 147 9.88 -3.81 21.15
CA TYR A 147 8.79 -3.94 22.11
C TYR A 147 8.78 -5.29 22.85
N LYS A 148 9.02 -6.40 22.13
CA LYS A 148 9.13 -7.74 22.73
C LYS A 148 10.36 -7.85 23.66
N GLU A 149 11.51 -7.31 23.25
CA GLU A 149 12.74 -7.27 24.07
C GLU A 149 12.48 -6.49 25.39
N TYR A 150 11.75 -5.39 25.34
CA TYR A 150 11.41 -4.59 26.52
C TYR A 150 10.47 -5.35 27.47
N LEU A 151 9.43 -6.01 26.95
CA LEU A 151 8.51 -6.81 27.76
C LEU A 151 9.19 -8.02 28.42
N ALA A 152 10.15 -8.64 27.75
CA ALA A 152 10.92 -9.75 28.33
C ALA A 152 11.73 -9.28 29.55
N LYS A 153 12.39 -8.11 29.45
CA LYS A 153 13.14 -7.52 30.56
C LYS A 153 12.26 -7.19 31.77
N ILE A 154 11.04 -6.68 31.56
CA ILE A 154 10.12 -6.40 32.67
C ILE A 154 9.76 -7.69 33.41
N LYS A 155 9.45 -8.77 32.66
CA LYS A 155 9.11 -10.06 33.27
C LYS A 155 10.24 -10.69 34.07
N GLU A 156 11.49 -10.48 33.66
CA GLU A 156 12.68 -10.94 34.41
C GLU A 156 12.92 -10.14 35.70
N VAL A 157 12.40 -8.91 35.79
CA VAL A 157 12.53 -8.05 36.99
C VAL A 157 11.40 -8.30 38.00
N GLU A 158 10.26 -8.82 37.55
CA GLU A 158 9.10 -9.14 38.39
C GLU A 158 9.14 -10.57 39.02
N LEU A 159 10.09 -11.42 38.61
CA LEU A 159 10.33 -12.79 39.12
C LEU A 159 11.45 -12.82 40.16
#